data_AF-A0A2M9WPB8-F1
#
_entry.id   AF-A0A2M9WPB8-F1
#
_cell.length_a   1.000
_cell.length_b   1.000
_cell.length_c   1.000
_cell.angle_alpha   90.00
_cell.angle_beta   90.00
_cell.angle_gamma   90.00
#
_symmetry.space_group_name_H-M   'P 1'
#
loop_
_entity.id
_entity.type
_entity.pdbx_description
1 polymer ?
#
loop_
_entity_poly.entity_id
_entity_poly.type
_entity_poly.pdbx_seq_one_letter_code
_entity_poly.pdbx_strand_id
1 'polypeptide(L)'
;MGAVVIDNATGKVLAFSGGVDFKNSQINHAFDTYRSPGSSIKPYLVYGPAIEHKLISSQTALADFPTRFGNYIPTHYNSTVENRFISAQEALSKS
;
A
#
# COMPACT_ATOMS: atom_id res chain seq x y z
N MET A 1 13.81 -10.90 -4.04
CA MET A 1 12.40 -10.52 -4.20
C MET A 1 11.56 -11.72 -3.81
N GLY A 2 10.59 -11.52 -2.92
CA GLY A 2 9.69 -12.59 -2.46
C GLY A 2 8.33 -12.47 -3.14
N ALA A 3 7.67 -13.59 -3.38
CA ALA A 3 6.30 -13.63 -3.89
C ALA A 3 5.55 -14.80 -3.25
N VAL A 4 4.25 -14.63 -2.99
CA VAL A 4 3.36 -15.67 -2.46
C VAL A 4 2.05 -15.61 -3.23
N VAL A 5 1.54 -16.77 -3.65
CA VAL A 5 0.20 -16.93 -4.21
C VAL A 5 -0.64 -17.67 -3.20
N ILE A 6 -1.80 -17.10 -2.86
CA ILE A 6 -2.72 -17.65 -1.86
C ILE A 6 -4.09 -17.93 -2.47
N ASP A 7 -4.76 -18.94 -1.91
CA ASP A 7 -6.20 -19.11 -2.05
C ASP A 7 -6.91 -18.13 -1.11
N ASN A 8 -7.69 -17.19 -1.65
CA ASN A 8 -8.37 -16.15 -0.86
C ASN A 8 -9.48 -16.70 0.05
N ALA A 9 -10.10 -17.83 -0.30
CA ALA A 9 -11.19 -18.40 0.48
C ALA A 9 -10.66 -19.19 1.68
N THR A 10 -9.55 -19.91 1.52
CA THR A 10 -9.02 -20.80 2.56
C THR A 10 -7.72 -20.31 3.21
N GLY A 11 -7.07 -19.29 2.66
CA GLY A 11 -5.76 -18.81 3.10
C GLY A 11 -4.60 -19.76 2.80
N LYS A 12 -4.79 -20.76 1.92
CA LYS A 12 -3.74 -21.73 1.59
C LYS A 12 -2.68 -21.10 0.72
N VAL A 13 -1.41 -21.35 1.00
CA VAL A 13 -0.30 -21.00 0.10
C VAL A 13 -0.29 -22.02 -1.04
N LEU A 14 -0.51 -21.55 -2.27
CA LEU A 14 -0.52 -22.38 -3.47
C LEU A 14 0.89 -22.49 -4.08
N ALA A 15 1.64 -21.39 -4.05
CA ALA A 15 3.02 -21.31 -4.50
C ALA A 15 3.72 -20.11 -3.84
N PHE A 16 5.04 -20.14 -3.78
CA PHE A 16 5.83 -18.98 -3.39
C PHE A 16 7.22 -19.00 -4.05
N SER A 17 7.85 -17.84 -4.10
CA SER A 17 9.27 -17.69 -4.42
C SER A 17 9.93 -16.91 -3.29
N GLY A 18 10.95 -17.50 -2.67
CA GLY A 18 11.73 -16.87 -1.61
C GLY A 18 12.81 -15.91 -2.12
N GLY A 19 13.20 -16.01 -3.39
CA GLY A 19 14.33 -15.27 -3.95
C GLY A 19 14.57 -15.58 -5.42
N VAL A 20 15.54 -14.90 -6.03
CA VAL A 20 15.84 -15.08 -7.46
C VAL A 20 16.65 -16.36 -7.70
N ASP A 21 17.65 -16.64 -6.86
CA ASP A 21 18.49 -17.82 -6.96
C ASP A 21 18.83 -18.37 -5.57
N PHE A 22 18.27 -19.53 -5.28
CA PHE A 22 18.41 -20.20 -3.99
C PHE A 22 19.84 -20.72 -3.73
N LYS A 23 20.62 -21.03 -4.77
CA LYS A 23 22.00 -21.50 -4.58
C LYS A 23 22.90 -20.37 -4.10
N ASN A 24 22.68 -19.18 -4.62
CA ASN A 24 23.44 -17.98 -4.30
C ASN A 24 22.94 -17.29 -3.02
N SER A 25 21.65 -17.37 -2.70
CA SER A 25 21.08 -16.84 -1.46
C SER A 25 19.88 -17.64 -1.00
N GLN A 26 19.96 -18.18 0.21
CA GLN A 26 18.92 -18.98 0.85
C GLN A 26 17.95 -18.14 1.68
N ILE A 27 18.06 -16.80 1.65
CA ILE A 27 17.14 -15.91 2.34
C ILE A 27 15.76 -16.03 1.73
N ASN A 28 14.77 -16.38 2.55
CA ASN A 28 13.39 -16.46 2.13
C ASN A 28 12.67 -15.12 2.31
N HIS A 29 12.66 -14.31 1.26
CA HIS A 29 11.99 -13.01 1.26
C HIS A 29 10.46 -13.10 1.35
N ALA A 30 9.87 -14.28 1.15
CA ALA A 30 8.43 -14.47 1.25
C ALA A 30 7.95 -14.59 2.71
N PHE A 31 8.75 -15.18 3.59
CA PHE A 31 8.32 -15.53 4.95
C PHE A 31 9.22 -14.99 6.07
N ASP A 32 10.51 -14.77 5.81
CA ASP A 32 11.48 -14.54 6.89
C ASP A 32 11.98 -13.09 6.95
N THR A 33 11.68 -12.26 5.95
CA THR A 33 12.16 -10.88 5.90
C THR A 33 11.07 -9.86 6.13
N TYR A 34 11.36 -8.88 6.99
CA TYR A 34 10.46 -7.75 7.27
C TYR A 34 10.84 -6.53 6.45
N ARG A 35 9.84 -5.89 5.83
CA ARG A 35 9.96 -4.64 5.07
C ARG A 35 8.73 -3.78 5.31
N SER A 36 8.89 -2.46 5.14
CA SER A 36 7.74 -1.56 5.09
C SER A 36 6.86 -1.94 3.88
N PRO A 37 5.54 -2.12 4.06
CA PRO A 37 4.61 -2.36 2.95
C PRO A 37 4.42 -1.12 2.06
N GLY A 38 4.88 0.07 2.50
CA GLY A 38 4.69 1.31 1.76
C GLY A 38 3.21 1.60 1.48
N SER A 39 2.90 2.19 0.33
CA SER A 39 1.53 2.53 -0.07
C SER A 39 0.56 1.34 -0.10
N SER A 40 1.04 0.10 -0.24
CA SER A 40 0.18 -1.09 -0.33
C SER A 40 -0.66 -1.32 0.94
N ILE A 41 -0.31 -0.71 2.07
CA ILE A 41 -1.06 -0.81 3.33
C ILE A 41 -2.27 0.12 3.39
N LYS A 42 -2.31 1.18 2.57
CA LYS A 42 -3.33 2.24 2.63
C LYS A 42 -4.77 1.70 2.52
N PRO A 43 -5.10 0.74 1.63
CA PRO A 43 -6.45 0.17 1.58
C PRO A 43 -6.89 -0.41 2.92
N TYR A 44 -5.99 -1.05 3.67
CA TYR A 44 -6.32 -1.77 4.89
C TYR A 44 -6.34 -0.90 6.15
N LEU A 45 -5.38 0.03 6.30
CA LEU A 45 -5.27 0.84 7.52
C LEU A 45 -5.92 2.23 7.44
N VAL A 46 -6.18 2.73 6.23
CA VAL A 46 -6.69 4.10 6.04
C VAL A 46 -8.08 4.07 5.42
N TYR A 47 -8.19 3.58 4.18
CA TYR A 47 -9.44 3.67 3.42
C TYR A 47 -10.49 2.69 3.92
N GLY A 48 -10.13 1.44 4.22
CA GLY A 48 -11.05 0.42 4.73
C GLY A 48 -11.77 0.87 6.01
N PRO A 49 -11.06 1.26 7.08
CA PRO A 49 -11.68 1.76 8.31
C PRO A 49 -12.51 3.04 8.08
N ALA A 50 -12.05 3.95 7.23
CA ALA A 50 -12.79 5.18 6.94
C ALA A 50 -14.12 4.89 6.22
N ILE A 51 -14.16 3.89 5.35
CA ILE A 51 -15.39 3.43 4.68
C ILE A 51 -16.29 2.69 5.69
N GLU A 52 -15.74 1.79 6.50
CA GLU A 52 -16.47 1.02 7.54
C GLU A 52 -17.18 1.96 8.52
N HIS A 53 -16.49 3.02 8.95
CA HIS A 53 -17.04 4.05 9.82
C HIS A 53 -17.87 5.11 9.09
N LYS A 54 -18.16 4.92 7.79
CA LYS A 54 -18.97 5.82 6.95
C LYS A 54 -18.47 7.27 6.88
N LEU A 55 -17.16 7.46 7.06
CA LEU A 55 -16.50 8.77 6.98
C LEU A 55 -16.29 9.20 5.53
N ILE A 56 -16.02 8.23 4.65
CA ILE A 56 -15.79 8.45 3.21
C ILE A 56 -16.53 7.42 2.37
N SER A 57 -16.75 7.76 1.10
CA SER A 57 -17.18 6.89 0.01
C SER A 57 -16.16 6.99 -1.13
N SER A 58 -16.30 6.18 -2.18
CA SER A 58 -15.40 6.22 -3.36
C SER A 58 -15.27 7.62 -3.98
N GLN A 59 -16.36 8.40 -3.96
CA GLN A 59 -16.44 9.73 -4.56
C GLN A 59 -16.22 10.88 -3.57
N THR A 60 -15.95 10.58 -2.29
CA THR A 60 -15.63 11.63 -1.31
C THR A 60 -14.37 12.37 -1.75
N ALA A 61 -14.47 13.69 -1.80
CA ALA A 61 -13.36 14.58 -2.15
C ALA A 61 -12.32 14.62 -1.01
N LEU A 62 -11.09 14.21 -1.32
CA LEU A 62 -9.93 14.27 -0.45
C LEU A 62 -8.99 15.38 -0.92
N ALA A 63 -8.43 16.10 0.03
CA ALA A 63 -7.54 17.23 -0.23
C ALA A 63 -6.12 16.72 -0.57
N ASP A 64 -5.66 16.89 -1.81
CA ASP A 64 -4.28 16.59 -2.20
C ASP A 64 -3.47 17.89 -2.36
N PHE A 65 -3.09 18.46 -1.22
CA PHE A 65 -2.30 19.69 -1.12
C PHE A 65 -1.08 19.46 -0.21
N PRO A 66 0.01 20.23 -0.39
CA PRO A 66 1.17 20.19 0.51
C PRO A 66 0.75 20.36 1.96
N THR A 67 1.05 19.34 2.76
CA THR A 67 0.74 19.33 4.19
C THR A 67 2.03 19.11 4.98
N ARG A 68 2.20 19.85 6.08
CA ARG A 68 3.33 19.71 7.00
C ARG A 68 2.89 18.94 8.24
N PHE A 69 3.63 17.87 8.56
CA PHE A 69 3.56 17.16 9.83
C PHE A 69 4.85 17.44 10.61
N GLY A 70 4.89 18.59 11.30
CA GLY A 70 6.12 19.10 11.90
C GLY A 70 7.19 19.41 10.85
N ASN A 71 8.34 18.73 10.94
CA ASN A 71 9.43 18.86 9.96
C ASN A 71 9.26 17.94 8.74
N TYR A 72 8.25 17.07 8.74
CA TYR A 72 8.00 16.14 7.65
C TYR A 72 6.98 16.72 6.66
N ILE A 73 7.34 16.73 5.38
CA ILE A 73 6.46 17.15 4.29
C ILE A 73 6.33 15.94 3.36
N PRO A 74 5.30 15.10 3.53
CA PRO A 74 5.07 13.99 2.61
C PRO A 74 4.77 14.55 1.22
N THR A 75 5.32 13.89 0.22
CA THR A 75 5.05 14.13 -1.19
C THR A 75 4.70 12.80 -1.86
N HIS A 76 4.03 12.84 -3.00
CA HIS A 76 3.84 11.64 -3.81
C HIS A 76 5.15 11.18 -4.45
N TYR A 77 5.09 10.04 -5.14
CA TYR A 77 6.19 9.58 -5.96
C TYR A 77 6.64 10.70 -6.91
N ASN A 78 7.95 10.95 -7.00
CA ASN A 78 8.54 12.07 -7.74
C ASN A 78 8.28 13.48 -7.18
N SER A 79 7.96 13.59 -5.88
CA SER A 79 7.79 14.88 -5.18
C SER A 79 6.64 15.76 -5.67
N THR A 80 5.63 15.16 -6.28
CA THR A 80 4.46 15.87 -6.80
C THR A 80 3.32 15.92 -5.78
N VAL A 81 2.44 16.90 -5.96
CA VAL A 81 1.13 17.07 -5.32
C VAL A 81 0.16 17.56 -6.39
N GLU A 82 -1.08 17.12 -6.39
CA GLU A 82 -2.05 17.53 -7.42
C GLU A 82 -2.57 18.96 -7.22
N ASN A 83 -2.44 19.51 -6.00
CA ASN A 83 -2.94 20.83 -5.60
C ASN A 83 -4.44 21.01 -5.86
N ARG A 84 -5.23 19.94 -5.66
CA ARG A 84 -6.68 19.97 -5.82
C ARG A 84 -7.34 18.92 -4.94
N PHE A 85 -8.66 19.01 -4.84
CA PHE A 85 -9.45 17.91 -4.34
C PHE A 85 -9.54 16.79 -5.39
N ILE A 86 -9.32 15.55 -4.97
CA ILE A 86 -9.44 14.34 -5.79
C ILE A 86 -10.36 13.35 -5.10
N SER A 87 -11.01 12.44 -5.83
CA SER A 87 -11.87 11.44 -5.19
C SER A 87 -11.03 10.43 -4.39
N ALA A 88 -11.61 9.80 -3.37
CA ALA A 88 -10.95 8.74 -2.61
C ALA A 88 -10.49 7.58 -3.51
N GLN A 89 -11.27 7.25 -4.54
CA GLN A 89 -10.87 6.26 -5.55
C GLN A 89 -9.65 6.72 -6.36
N GLU A 90 -9.63 7.98 -6.80
CA GLU A 90 -8.50 8.53 -7.55
C GLU A 90 -7.23 8.55 -6.68
N ALA A 91 -7.33 9.03 -5.44
CA ALA A 91 -6.23 9.08 -4.48
C ALA A 91 -5.59 7.70 -4.23
N LEU A 92 -6.42 6.66 -4.12
CA LEU A 92 -5.93 5.30 -3.93
C LEU A 92 -5.31 4.72 -5.22
N SER A 93 -5.83 5.07 -6.39
CA SER A 93 -5.30 4.62 -7.69
C SER A 93 -3.91 5.20 -8.03
N LYS A 94 -3.58 6.37 -7.49
CA LYS A 94 -2.31 7.10 -7.70
C LYS A 94 -1.24 6.80 -6.65
N SER A 95 -1.51 5.90 -5.71
CA SER A 95 -0.65 5.60 -4.54
C SER A 95 0.50 4.64 -4.82
#